data_AF-A0A3N5W3K6-F1
#
_entry.id   AF-A0A3N5W3K6-F1
#
_cell.length_a   1.000
_cell.length_b   1.000
_cell.length_c   1.000
_cell.angle_alpha   90.00
_cell.angle_beta   90.00
_cell.angle_gamma   90.00
#
_symmetry.space_group_name_H-M   'P 1'
#
loop_
_entity.id
_entity.type
_entity.pdbx_description
1 polymer ?
#
loop_
_entity_poly.entity_id
_entity_poly.type
_entity_poly.pdbx_seq_one_letter_code
_entity_poly.pdbx_strand_id
1 'polypeptide(L)'
;MKKGIIILLVGYLMFLAVGCVTSTATVKSSPVIGPEQKVPRPTGEGSLWSPQFPINYYADVKARNVGDIITINIVESAKASKNATTKTSRDSGLQASWSGVFEKLAGTWVGADQSVSFGNSHDGKGETTRSSFLNAYITAQVVEVMPNNNLLIRGS
;
A
#
# COMPACT_ATOMS: atom_id res chain seq x y z
N MET A 1 25.87 33.60 -33.67
CA MET A 1 24.80 33.34 -32.66
C MET A 1 23.95 32.10 -32.99
N LYS A 2 23.45 31.94 -34.23
CA LYS A 2 22.57 30.80 -34.61
C LYS A 2 23.20 29.40 -34.45
N LYS A 3 24.50 29.24 -34.72
CA LYS A 3 25.21 27.95 -34.61
C LYS A 3 25.37 27.46 -33.15
N GLY A 4 25.52 28.37 -32.19
CA GLY A 4 25.65 28.03 -30.77
C GLY A 4 24.34 27.56 -30.13
N ILE A 5 23.21 28.15 -30.55
CA ILE A 5 21.86 27.74 -30.11
C ILE A 5 21.52 26.33 -30.60
N ILE A 6 21.92 25.97 -31.82
CA ILE A 6 21.69 24.62 -32.36
C ILE A 6 22.50 23.58 -31.56
N ILE A 7 23.74 23.87 -31.19
CA ILE A 7 24.58 22.94 -30.40
C ILE A 7 24.01 22.76 -28.99
N LEU A 8 23.50 23.83 -28.36
CA LEU A 8 22.84 23.75 -27.05
C LEU A 8 21.52 22.97 -27.09
N LEU A 9 20.71 23.13 -28.13
CA LEU A 9 19.45 22.39 -28.30
C LEU A 9 19.69 20.90 -28.57
N VAL A 10 20.70 20.56 -29.36
CA VAL A 10 21.07 19.15 -29.62
C VAL A 10 21.63 18.50 -28.36
N GLY A 11 22.43 19.22 -27.57
CA GLY A 11 22.93 18.74 -26.28
C GLY A 11 21.80 18.49 -25.27
N TYR A 12 20.81 19.38 -25.20
CA TYR A 12 19.64 19.22 -24.31
C TYR A 12 18.75 18.03 -24.71
N LEU A 13 18.53 17.83 -26.01
CA LEU A 13 17.75 16.69 -26.52
C LEU A 13 18.43 15.35 -26.23
N MET A 14 19.77 15.30 -26.30
CA MET A 14 20.55 14.10 -25.98
C MET A 14 20.51 13.77 -24.48
N PHE A 15 20.39 14.79 -23.62
CA PHE A 15 20.29 14.60 -22.16
C PHE A 15 18.92 14.04 -21.73
N LEU A 16 17.84 14.40 -22.43
CA LEU A 16 16.48 13.90 -22.17
C LEU A 16 16.31 12.41 -22.53
N ALA A 17 17.15 11.86 -23.41
CA ALA A 17 17.01 10.49 -23.91
C ALA A 17 17.59 9.41 -22.97
N VAL A 18 18.33 9.77 -21.91
CA VAL A 18 19.05 8.82 -21.03
C VAL A 18 18.19 8.34 -19.83
N GLY A 19 16.94 8.80 -19.71
CA GLY A 19 16.11 8.57 -18.53
C GLY A 19 15.36 7.23 -18.44
N CYS A 20 15.34 6.39 -19.48
CA CYS A 20 14.56 5.15 -19.47
C CYS A 20 15.47 3.92 -19.30
N VAL A 21 15.97 3.71 -18.08
CA VAL A 21 16.54 2.42 -17.68
C VAL A 21 15.52 1.69 -16.80
N THR A 22 14.81 0.76 -17.39
CA THR A 22 13.93 -0.15 -16.66
C THR A 22 14.80 -1.25 -16.07
N SER A 23 15.16 -1.14 -14.79
CA SER A 23 15.79 -2.25 -14.07
C SER A 23 14.78 -3.38 -13.91
N THR A 24 14.83 -4.36 -14.79
CA THR A 24 14.15 -5.65 -14.57
C THR A 24 14.91 -6.38 -13.48
N ALA A 25 14.42 -6.30 -12.25
CA ALA A 25 14.90 -7.15 -11.17
C ALA A 25 14.51 -8.59 -11.49
N THR A 26 15.44 -9.34 -12.07
CA THR A 26 15.28 -10.78 -12.27
C THR A 26 15.26 -11.43 -10.89
N VAL A 27 14.06 -11.84 -10.44
CA VAL A 27 13.91 -12.65 -9.23
C VAL A 27 14.62 -13.98 -9.48
N LYS A 28 15.84 -14.10 -8.97
CA LYS A 28 16.60 -15.34 -9.01
C LYS A 28 15.92 -16.30 -8.03
N SER A 29 14.99 -17.11 -8.53
CA SER A 29 14.39 -18.17 -7.73
C SER A 29 15.47 -19.19 -7.40
N SER A 30 15.97 -19.16 -6.16
CA SER A 30 16.83 -20.24 -5.66
C SER A 30 16.09 -21.58 -5.82
N PRO A 31 16.79 -22.66 -6.20
CA PRO A 31 16.17 -23.97 -6.30
C PRO A 31 15.51 -24.30 -4.96
N VAL A 32 14.24 -24.72 -5.05
CA VAL A 32 13.43 -25.12 -3.90
C VAL A 32 14.02 -26.41 -3.36
N ILE A 33 15.01 -26.29 -2.46
CA ILE A 33 15.42 -27.39 -1.60
C ILE A 33 14.32 -27.46 -0.55
N GLY A 34 13.33 -28.32 -0.78
CA GLY A 34 12.41 -28.72 0.28
C GLY A 34 13.22 -29.31 1.44
N PRO A 35 12.71 -29.29 2.69
CA PRO A 35 13.30 -30.07 3.76
C PRO A 35 13.51 -31.50 3.26
N GLU A 36 14.69 -32.02 3.52
CA GLU A 36 15.07 -33.37 3.13
C GLU A 36 13.99 -34.32 3.65
N GLN A 37 13.20 -34.86 2.71
CA GLN A 37 12.16 -35.82 3.07
C GLN A 37 12.89 -37.00 3.70
N LYS A 38 12.70 -37.17 5.01
CA LYS A 38 13.26 -38.30 5.72
C LYS A 38 12.52 -39.54 5.25
N VAL A 39 13.01 -40.16 4.19
CA VAL A 39 12.43 -41.38 3.63
C VAL A 39 12.40 -42.42 4.75
N PRO A 40 11.23 -42.92 5.14
CA PRO A 40 11.15 -43.92 6.19
C PRO A 40 11.93 -45.14 5.75
N ARG A 41 12.83 -45.60 6.61
CA ARG A 41 13.57 -46.83 6.35
C ARG A 41 12.56 -47.98 6.41
N PRO A 42 12.51 -48.88 5.41
CA PRO A 42 11.59 -50.02 5.43
C PRO A 42 11.73 -50.80 6.73
N THR A 43 10.64 -50.93 7.48
CA THR A 43 10.59 -51.73 8.71
C THR A 43 10.31 -53.18 8.35
N GLY A 44 11.30 -53.88 7.79
CA GLY A 44 11.23 -55.32 7.50
C GLY A 44 11.70 -55.68 6.09
N GLU A 45 12.41 -56.81 5.96
CA GLU A 45 12.82 -57.33 4.67
C GLU A 45 11.61 -57.87 3.89
N GLY A 46 11.38 -57.32 2.68
CA GLY A 46 10.35 -57.81 1.75
C GLY A 46 8.92 -57.29 1.95
N SER A 47 8.65 -56.45 2.95
CA SER A 47 7.33 -55.82 3.14
C SER A 47 7.23 -54.47 2.41
N LEU A 48 6.22 -54.30 1.56
CA LEU A 48 5.83 -52.98 1.02
C LEU A 48 5.00 -52.17 2.04
N TRP A 49 4.50 -52.82 3.10
CA TRP A 49 3.74 -52.15 4.14
C TRP A 49 4.66 -51.41 5.09
N SER A 50 4.42 -50.10 5.27
CA SER A 50 5.09 -49.26 6.25
C SER A 50 4.07 -48.72 7.26
N PRO A 51 4.22 -49.00 8.57
CA PRO A 51 3.32 -48.46 9.60
C PRO A 51 3.38 -46.93 9.71
N GLN A 52 4.42 -46.30 9.16
CA GLN A 52 4.57 -44.83 9.15
C GLN A 52 3.77 -44.16 8.02
N PHE A 53 3.39 -44.91 6.98
CA PHE A 53 2.58 -44.42 5.85
C PHE A 53 1.41 -45.40 5.60
N PRO A 54 0.41 -45.43 6.49
CA PRO A 54 -0.74 -46.30 6.32
C PRO A 54 -1.55 -45.86 5.08
N ILE A 55 -1.57 -46.71 4.06
CA ILE A 55 -2.44 -46.52 2.89
C ILE A 55 -3.87 -46.81 3.34
N ASN A 56 -4.68 -45.76 3.52
CA ASN A 56 -6.06 -45.91 3.97
C ASN A 56 -7.02 -45.88 2.77
N TYR A 57 -7.42 -47.05 2.30
CA TYR A 57 -8.30 -47.22 1.13
C TYR A 57 -9.75 -46.73 1.35
N TYR A 58 -10.14 -46.46 2.60
CA TYR A 58 -11.48 -45.99 2.96
C TYR A 58 -11.49 -44.54 3.46
N ALA A 59 -10.33 -43.88 3.49
CA ALA A 59 -10.25 -42.50 3.91
C ALA A 59 -10.73 -41.56 2.80
N ASP A 60 -11.28 -40.42 3.23
CA ASP A 60 -11.60 -39.32 2.33
C ASP A 60 -10.34 -38.83 1.60
N VAL A 61 -10.48 -38.51 0.31
CA VAL A 61 -9.39 -38.05 -0.56
C VAL A 61 -9.14 -36.57 -0.28
N LYS A 62 -8.52 -36.29 0.87
CA LYS A 62 -8.03 -34.97 1.23
C LYS A 62 -6.52 -34.96 1.32
N ALA A 63 -5.93 -33.86 0.85
CA ALA A 63 -4.51 -33.59 0.99
C ALA A 63 -4.10 -33.61 2.47
N ARG A 64 -3.23 -34.54 2.85
CA ARG A 64 -2.74 -34.76 4.21
C ARG A 64 -1.29 -35.23 4.26
N ASN A 65 -0.74 -35.66 3.13
CA ASN A 65 0.60 -36.20 3.03
C ASN A 65 1.55 -35.16 2.45
N VAL A 66 2.83 -35.32 2.74
CA VAL A 66 3.88 -34.50 2.12
C VAL A 66 3.86 -34.72 0.61
N GLY A 67 3.87 -33.63 -0.16
CA GLY A 67 3.80 -33.64 -1.61
C GLY A 67 2.41 -33.32 -2.18
N ASP A 68 1.36 -33.38 -1.36
CA ASP A 68 0.00 -33.08 -1.81
C ASP A 68 -0.15 -31.60 -2.19
N ILE A 69 -0.96 -31.33 -3.23
CA ILE A 69 -1.27 -29.99 -3.70
C ILE A 69 -2.60 -29.54 -3.09
N ILE A 70 -2.61 -28.35 -2.51
CA ILE A 70 -3.79 -27.72 -1.91
C ILE A 70 -4.10 -26.39 -2.58
N THR A 71 -5.39 -26.03 -2.61
CA THR A 71 -5.86 -24.71 -3.06
C THR A 71 -6.32 -23.92 -1.84
N ILE A 72 -5.71 -22.75 -1.65
CA ILE A 72 -6.01 -21.83 -0.56
C ILE A 72 -6.97 -20.77 -1.11
N ASN A 73 -8.12 -20.59 -0.47
CA ASN A 73 -9.04 -19.50 -0.76
C ASN A 73 -8.78 -18.35 0.23
N ILE A 74 -8.31 -17.21 -0.28
CA ILE A 74 -8.04 -16.00 0.49
C ILE A 74 -9.22 -15.05 0.31
N VAL A 75 -9.97 -14.85 1.38
CA VAL A 75 -11.07 -13.90 1.44
C VAL A 75 -10.70 -12.80 2.44
N GLU A 76 -10.33 -11.63 1.92
CA GLU A 76 -9.96 -10.46 2.71
C GLU A 76 -10.93 -9.30 2.46
N SER A 77 -11.34 -8.64 3.55
CA SER A 77 -12.18 -7.44 3.53
C SER A 77 -11.51 -6.35 4.37
N ALA A 78 -10.90 -5.37 3.70
CA ALA A 78 -10.27 -4.22 4.35
C ALA A 78 -11.16 -2.97 4.25
N LYS A 79 -11.46 -2.35 5.38
CA LYS A 79 -12.22 -1.09 5.46
C LYS A 79 -11.37 -0.02 6.14
N ALA A 80 -11.24 1.15 5.51
CA ALA A 80 -10.58 2.32 6.06
C ALA A 80 -11.46 3.56 5.89
N SER A 81 -11.61 4.35 6.95
CA SER A 81 -12.32 5.62 6.94
C SER A 81 -11.44 6.71 7.53
N LYS A 82 -11.30 7.84 6.85
CA LYS A 82 -10.52 9.01 7.27
C LYS A 82 -11.42 10.24 7.24
N ASN A 83 -11.60 10.86 8.41
CA ASN A 83 -12.29 12.13 8.54
C ASN A 83 -11.28 13.24 8.78
N ALA A 84 -11.30 14.28 7.93
CA ALA A 84 -10.49 15.47 8.04
C ALA A 84 -11.42 16.68 8.24
N THR A 85 -11.26 17.39 9.35
CA THR A 85 -11.95 18.66 9.60
C THR A 85 -10.90 19.76 9.67
N THR A 86 -11.00 20.75 8.79
CA THR A 86 -10.08 21.88 8.70
C THR A 86 -10.88 23.16 8.93
N LYS A 87 -10.61 23.84 10.05
CA LYS A 87 -11.18 25.16 10.33
C LYS A 87 -10.09 26.20 10.11
N THR A 88 -10.35 27.21 9.30
CA THR A 88 -9.42 28.33 9.08
C THR A 88 -10.17 29.65 9.21
N SER A 89 -9.77 30.45 10.20
CA SER A 89 -10.26 31.80 10.41
C SER A 89 -9.15 32.80 10.10
N ARG A 90 -9.49 33.86 9.38
CA ARG A 90 -8.62 34.99 9.09
C ARG A 90 -9.29 36.26 9.59
N ASP A 91 -8.77 36.79 10.68
CA ASP A 91 -9.10 38.12 11.16
C ASP A 91 -8.09 39.11 10.59
N SER A 92 -8.56 40.15 9.92
CA SER A 92 -7.74 41.22 9.34
C SER A 92 -8.38 42.56 9.69
N GLY A 93 -7.95 43.14 10.81
CA GLY A 93 -8.35 44.48 11.21
C GLY A 93 -7.39 45.52 10.61
N LEU A 94 -7.93 46.56 9.97
CA LEU A 94 -7.15 47.74 9.61
C LEU A 94 -7.47 48.81 10.66
N GLN A 95 -6.60 48.98 11.65
CA GLN A 95 -6.69 50.08 12.61
C GLN A 95 -6.10 51.34 11.97
N ALA A 96 -6.85 51.94 11.06
CA ALA A 96 -6.53 53.23 10.49
C ALA A 96 -7.21 54.32 11.31
N SER A 97 -6.54 54.83 12.34
CA SER A 97 -6.97 56.06 13.03
C SER A 97 -6.65 57.25 12.13
N TRP A 98 -7.63 57.67 11.33
CA TRP A 98 -7.49 58.79 10.41
C TRP A 98 -7.84 60.08 11.15
N SER A 99 -7.02 60.48 12.13
CA SER A 99 -7.25 61.71 12.88
C SER A 99 -7.08 62.93 11.97
N GLY A 100 -8.14 63.71 11.82
CA GLY A 100 -8.10 65.07 11.26
C GLY A 100 -8.37 65.26 9.76
N VAL A 101 -8.29 64.24 8.89
CA VAL A 101 -8.59 64.46 7.45
C VAL A 101 -10.08 64.35 7.14
N PHE A 102 -10.81 63.50 7.86
CA PHE A 102 -12.27 63.41 7.71
C PHE A 102 -12.99 64.58 8.38
N GLU A 103 -12.45 65.13 9.48
CA GLU A 103 -12.97 66.37 10.10
C GLU A 103 -12.92 67.56 9.16
N LYS A 104 -11.84 67.69 8.36
CA LYS A 104 -11.71 68.78 7.37
C LYS A 104 -12.64 68.64 6.18
N LEU A 105 -13.05 67.42 5.83
CA LEU A 105 -13.88 67.16 4.64
C LEU A 105 -15.37 67.10 4.97
N ALA A 106 -15.73 66.58 6.15
CA ALA A 106 -17.12 66.34 6.54
C ALA A 106 -17.61 67.36 7.59
N GLY A 107 -16.74 67.98 8.38
CA GLY A 107 -17.13 68.77 9.56
C GLY A 107 -17.45 67.86 10.76
N THR A 108 -17.54 68.46 11.97
CA THR A 108 -17.63 67.83 13.31
C THR A 108 -18.79 66.83 13.55
N TRP A 109 -19.51 66.39 12.53
CA TRP A 109 -20.60 65.41 12.67
C TRP A 109 -20.13 63.95 12.69
N VAL A 110 -18.88 63.65 12.30
CA VAL A 110 -18.31 62.29 12.33
C VAL A 110 -17.23 62.23 13.41
N GLY A 111 -17.46 61.43 14.46
CA GLY A 111 -16.51 61.23 15.56
C GLY A 111 -15.15 60.69 15.09
N ALA A 112 -14.09 61.03 15.83
CA ALA A 112 -12.68 60.78 15.46
C ALA A 112 -12.26 59.31 15.43
N ASP A 113 -13.08 58.40 15.97
CA ASP A 113 -12.75 56.97 16.08
C ASP A 113 -13.61 56.14 15.13
N GLN A 114 -13.08 55.89 13.93
CA GLN A 114 -13.65 54.91 13.00
C GLN A 114 -12.74 53.69 12.94
N SER A 115 -13.24 52.54 13.43
CA SER A 115 -12.57 51.26 13.34
C SER A 115 -13.25 50.38 12.30
N VAL A 116 -12.48 49.79 11.39
CA VAL A 116 -12.97 48.88 10.35
C VAL A 116 -12.31 47.52 10.54
N SER A 117 -13.11 46.52 10.88
CA SER A 117 -12.67 45.13 11.00
C SER A 117 -13.21 44.29 9.84
N PHE A 118 -12.34 43.49 9.23
CA PHE A 118 -12.71 42.46 8.26
C PHE A 118 -12.32 41.09 8.82
N GLY A 119 -13.27 40.16 8.84
CA GLY A 119 -13.06 38.79 9.28
C GLY A 119 -13.65 37.82 8.28
N ASN A 120 -12.88 36.79 7.91
CA ASN A 120 -13.33 35.69 7.06
C ASN A 120 -13.13 34.37 7.80
N SER A 121 -14.21 33.61 7.99
CA SER A 121 -14.15 32.25 8.54
C SER A 121 -14.47 31.23 7.45
N HIS A 122 -13.68 30.16 7.37
CA HIS A 122 -13.92 29.03 6.48
C HIS A 122 -13.84 27.71 7.26
N ASP A 123 -14.90 26.91 7.14
CA ASP A 123 -14.96 25.55 7.68
C ASP A 123 -14.96 24.55 6.52
N GLY A 124 -13.92 23.71 6.45
CA GLY A 124 -13.79 22.62 5.49
C GLY A 124 -13.95 21.26 6.17
N LYS A 125 -14.79 20.39 5.61
CA LYS A 125 -14.90 18.98 6.00
C LYS A 125 -14.55 18.10 4.79
N GLY A 126 -13.74 17.07 5.03
CA GLY A 126 -13.43 16.02 4.07
C GLY A 126 -13.60 14.65 4.71
N GLU A 127 -14.42 13.81 4.11
CA GLU A 127 -14.59 12.42 4.50
C GLU A 127 -14.11 11.52 3.36
N THR A 128 -13.20 10.59 3.68
CA THR A 128 -12.70 9.60 2.73
C THR A 128 -12.95 8.21 3.27
N THR A 129 -13.80 7.46 2.58
CA THR A 129 -14.07 6.05 2.89
C THR A 129 -13.49 5.17 1.79
N ARG A 130 -12.72 4.15 2.19
CA ARG A 130 -12.12 3.15 1.31
C ARG A 130 -12.51 1.76 1.76
N SER A 131 -13.20 1.04 0.89
CA SER A 131 -13.45 -0.40 1.02
C SER A 131 -12.63 -1.15 -0.04
N SER A 132 -11.95 -2.21 0.36
CA SER A 132 -11.24 -3.11 -0.54
C SER A 132 -11.61 -4.55 -0.19
N PHE A 133 -11.99 -5.32 -1.21
CA PHE A 133 -12.27 -6.74 -1.10
C PHE A 133 -11.26 -7.48 -1.96
N LEU A 134 -10.63 -8.50 -1.40
CA LEU A 134 -9.72 -9.39 -2.11
C LEU A 134 -10.23 -10.81 -1.99
N ASN A 135 -10.47 -11.43 -3.14
CA ASN A 135 -10.80 -12.84 -3.27
C ASN A 135 -9.76 -13.45 -4.20
N ALA A 136 -8.91 -14.33 -3.69
CA ALA A 136 -7.82 -14.94 -4.43
C ALA A 136 -7.70 -16.42 -4.13
N TYR A 137 -7.29 -17.19 -5.13
CA TYR A 137 -6.96 -18.59 -5.00
C TYR A 137 -5.47 -18.78 -5.20
N ILE A 138 -4.80 -19.46 -4.27
CA ILE A 138 -3.37 -19.77 -4.35
C ILE A 138 -3.18 -21.28 -4.27
N THR A 139 -2.38 -21.82 -5.17
CA THR A 139 -1.93 -23.23 -5.11
C THR A 139 -0.69 -23.34 -4.25
N ALA A 140 -0.67 -24.30 -3.33
CA ALA A 140 0.48 -24.59 -2.49
C ALA A 140 0.71 -26.10 -2.39
N GLN A 141 1.93 -26.47 -2.06
CA GLN A 141 2.29 -27.87 -1.78
C GLN A 141 2.53 -28.07 -0.29
N VAL A 142 2.12 -29.22 0.24
CA VAL A 142 2.47 -29.67 1.58
C VAL A 142 3.94 -30.09 1.61
N VAL A 143 4.71 -29.40 2.43
CA VAL A 143 6.15 -29.58 2.57
C VAL A 143 6.48 -30.52 3.75
N GLU A 144 5.73 -30.41 4.83
CA GLU A 144 5.91 -31.24 6.02
C GLU A 144 4.58 -31.37 6.77
N VAL A 145 4.37 -32.51 7.43
CA VAL A 145 3.26 -32.71 8.37
C VAL A 145 3.86 -32.70 9.77
N MET A 146 3.49 -31.70 10.57
CA MET A 146 3.97 -31.54 11.93
C MET A 146 3.36 -32.62 12.87
N PRO A 147 3.97 -32.90 14.03
CA PRO A 147 3.49 -33.91 14.98
C PRO A 147 2.06 -33.68 15.51
N ASN A 148 1.55 -32.46 15.40
CA ASN A 148 0.18 -32.09 15.77
C ASN A 148 -0.81 -32.15 14.59
N ASN A 149 -0.42 -32.77 13.47
CA ASN A 149 -1.17 -32.83 12.21
C ASN A 149 -1.37 -31.49 11.50
N ASN A 150 -0.65 -30.43 11.88
CA ASN A 150 -0.62 -29.21 11.07
C ASN A 150 0.26 -29.40 9.84
N LEU A 151 -0.11 -28.75 8.73
CA LEU A 151 0.62 -28.81 7.48
C LEU A 151 1.52 -27.58 7.36
N LEU A 152 2.82 -27.80 7.19
CA LEU A 152 3.73 -26.78 6.67
C LEU A 152 3.55 -26.75 5.16
N ILE A 153 3.10 -25.62 4.63
CA ILE A 153 2.74 -25.46 3.22
C ILE A 153 3.61 -24.39 2.58
N ARG A 154 3.92 -24.57 1.30
CA ARG A 154 4.66 -23.59 0.51
C ARG A 154 3.91 -23.31 -0.79
N GLY A 155 3.50 -22.06 -0.95
CA GLY A 155 2.91 -21.54 -2.19
C GLY A 155 4.00 -21.15 -3.19
N SER A 156 3.65 -21.21 -4.47
CA SER A 156 4.42 -20.67 -5.60
C SER A 156 3.71 -19.46 -6.19
#